data_AF-A0A519KW58-F1
#
_entry.id   AF-A0A519KW58-F1
#
_cell.length_a   1.000
_cell.length_b   1.000
_cell.length_c   1.000
_cell.angle_alpha   90.00
_cell.angle_beta   90.00
_cell.angle_gamma   90.00
#
_symmetry.space_group_name_H-M   'P 1'
#
loop_
_entity.id
_entity.type
_entity.pdbx_description
1 polymer ?
#
loop_
_entity_poly.entity_id
_entity_poly.type
_entity_poly.pdbx_seq_one_letter_code
_entity_poly.pdbx_strand_id
1 'polypeptide(L)'
;MTQIDPQTDPQATFSGTRPVDARYALDEAALDIWLTANVEGYAGPLTVRQFNGGQSNPTYELSTPGRTYVLRRKPPGTLLPSAHAVDREFTVISGLHAQGYPVARPWALCTDDAVIGSMFYVMDKVEGRVLWDLKLPGLEPAQRRAIYEAQVDTLAALHRFD
;
A
#
# COMPACT_ATOMS: atom_id res chain seq x y z
N MET A 1 -16.11 16.97 -1.81
CA MET A 1 -15.40 16.84 -3.09
C MET A 1 -14.47 18.04 -3.20
N THR A 2 -13.28 17.96 -2.61
CA THR A 2 -12.33 19.08 -2.60
C THR A 2 -11.75 19.21 -4.01
N GLN A 3 -11.96 20.36 -4.65
CA GLN A 3 -11.37 20.65 -5.96
C GLN A 3 -9.86 20.54 -5.86
N ILE A 4 -9.26 19.67 -6.66
CA ILE A 4 -7.81 19.63 -6.85
C ILE A 4 -7.47 20.86 -7.69
N ASP A 5 -6.70 21.78 -7.12
CA ASP A 5 -6.16 22.93 -7.85
C ASP A 5 -5.31 22.40 -9.04
N PRO A 6 -5.65 22.77 -10.30
CA PRO A 6 -4.97 22.29 -11.50
C PRO A 6 -3.47 22.66 -11.58
N GLN A 7 -2.94 23.44 -10.63
CA GLN A 7 -1.52 23.78 -10.51
C GLN A 7 -0.72 22.91 -9.52
N THR A 8 -1.35 21.97 -8.82
CA THR A 8 -0.63 21.16 -7.82
C THR A 8 0.11 20.01 -8.52
N ASP A 9 1.45 19.99 -8.45
CA ASP A 9 2.26 18.85 -8.89
C ASP A 9 1.84 17.57 -8.13
N PRO A 10 1.20 16.59 -8.80
CA PRO A 10 0.75 15.36 -8.15
C PRO A 10 1.93 14.55 -7.59
N GLN A 11 3.08 14.61 -8.26
CA GLN A 11 4.27 13.92 -7.82
C GLN A 11 4.73 14.45 -6.47
N ALA A 12 4.85 15.76 -6.32
CA ALA A 12 5.19 16.39 -5.05
C ALA A 12 4.15 16.14 -3.95
N THR A 13 2.86 16.10 -4.32
CA THR A 13 1.75 15.98 -3.36
C THR A 13 1.66 14.59 -2.74
N PHE A 14 1.81 13.53 -3.53
CA PHE A 14 1.49 12.16 -3.10
C PHE A 14 2.71 11.28 -2.83
N SER A 15 3.92 11.75 -3.17
CA SER A 15 5.14 10.99 -2.93
C SER A 15 5.58 11.03 -1.47
N GLY A 16 6.20 9.94 -1.02
CA GLY A 16 6.82 9.83 0.30
C GLY A 16 5.85 9.59 1.45
N THR A 17 6.39 9.73 2.65
CA THR A 17 5.71 9.46 3.91
C THR A 17 5.76 10.67 4.84
N ARG A 18 4.77 10.78 5.72
CA ARG A 18 4.61 11.82 6.73
C ARG A 18 4.44 11.19 8.12
N PRO A 19 4.59 11.97 9.20
CA PRO A 19 4.14 11.53 10.52
C PRO A 19 2.68 11.09 10.47
N VAL A 20 2.33 10.07 11.26
CA VAL A 20 0.97 9.55 11.31
C VAL A 20 0.03 10.64 11.84
N ASP A 21 -1.04 10.93 11.10
CA ASP A 21 -2.10 11.82 11.56
C ASP A 21 -2.77 11.20 12.79
N ALA A 22 -2.99 11.98 13.85
CA ALA A 22 -3.51 11.48 15.12
C ALA A 22 -4.86 10.76 14.99
N ARG A 23 -5.71 11.14 14.01
CA ARG A 23 -6.99 10.47 13.72
C ARG A 23 -6.81 9.04 13.19
N TYR A 24 -5.61 8.74 12.70
CA TYR A 24 -5.23 7.48 12.11
C TYR A 24 -4.06 6.83 12.87
N ALA A 25 -3.84 7.20 14.13
CA ALA A 25 -2.86 6.57 15.00
C ALA A 25 -3.12 5.06 15.15
N LEU A 26 -2.04 4.30 15.35
CA LEU A 26 -2.04 2.86 15.59
C LEU A 26 -1.50 2.60 16.99
N ASP A 27 -1.95 1.52 17.64
CA ASP A 27 -1.24 0.97 18.78
C ASP A 27 0.02 0.26 18.25
N GLU A 28 1.15 0.97 18.22
CA GLU A 28 2.40 0.47 17.67
C GLU A 28 2.98 -0.70 18.48
N ALA A 29 2.70 -0.78 19.79
CA ALA A 29 3.17 -1.87 20.63
C ALA A 29 2.39 -3.16 20.35
N ALA A 30 1.06 -3.07 20.26
CA ALA A 30 0.23 -4.21 19.85
C ALA A 30 0.58 -4.69 18.43
N LEU A 31 0.85 -3.74 17.52
CA LEU A 31 1.27 -4.06 16.16
C LEU A 31 2.63 -4.76 16.11
N ASP A 32 3.64 -4.30 16.86
CA ASP A 32 4.98 -4.90 16.92
C ASP A 32 4.92 -6.36 17.43
N ILE A 33 4.12 -6.61 18.47
CA ILE A 33 3.84 -7.97 18.98
C ILE A 33 3.19 -8.84 17.90
N TRP A 34 2.17 -8.32 17.22
CA TRP A 34 1.47 -9.06 16.18
C TRP A 34 2.38 -9.38 14.99
N LEU A 35 3.21 -8.42 14.55
CA LEU A 35 4.18 -8.60 13.47
C LEU A 35 5.20 -9.69 13.82
N THR A 36 5.70 -9.70 15.06
CA THR A 36 6.64 -10.72 15.55
C THR A 36 6.06 -12.13 15.44
N ALA A 37 4.77 -12.31 15.71
CA ALA A 37 4.13 -13.61 15.65
C ALA A 37 3.71 -14.05 14.23
N ASN A 38 3.46 -13.09 13.31
CA ASN A 38 2.77 -13.37 12.05
C ASN A 38 3.57 -13.07 10.78
N VAL A 39 4.67 -12.32 10.88
CA VAL A 39 5.49 -11.94 9.72
C VAL A 39 6.85 -12.63 9.81
N GLU A 40 7.07 -13.61 8.93
CA GLU A 40 8.33 -14.36 8.89
C GLU A 40 9.54 -13.43 8.68
N GLY A 41 10.52 -13.55 9.58
CA GLY A 41 11.74 -12.75 9.55
C GLY A 41 11.57 -11.31 10.02
N TYR A 42 10.42 -10.95 10.59
CA TYR A 42 10.25 -9.67 11.27
C TYR A 42 11.15 -9.58 12.50
N ALA A 43 11.81 -8.43 12.65
CA ALA A 43 12.60 -8.09 13.83
C ALA A 43 12.56 -6.58 14.03
N GLY A 44 11.96 -6.12 15.14
CA GLY A 44 11.91 -4.72 15.52
C GLY A 44 13.30 -4.12 15.85
N PRO A 45 13.35 -2.85 16.32
CA PRO A 45 12.20 -2.00 16.68
C PRO A 45 11.40 -1.51 15.48
N LEU A 46 10.09 -1.38 15.65
CA LEU A 46 9.18 -0.79 14.68
C LEU A 46 9.26 0.74 14.66
N THR A 47 9.16 1.33 13.47
CA THR A 47 8.83 2.74 13.26
C THR A 47 7.74 2.84 12.21
N VAL A 48 6.69 3.63 12.50
CA VAL A 48 5.53 3.78 11.62
C VAL A 48 5.48 5.18 11.01
N ARG A 49 5.27 5.25 9.69
CA ARG A 49 4.96 6.50 8.98
C ARG A 49 3.75 6.30 8.07
N GLN A 50 2.98 7.36 7.82
CA GLN A 50 1.82 7.32 6.93
C GLN A 50 2.23 7.76 5.52
N PHE A 51 1.76 7.07 4.47
CA PHE A 51 1.98 7.54 3.10
C PHE A 51 1.17 8.83 2.82
N ASN A 52 1.69 9.69 1.94
CA ASN A 52 0.97 10.88 1.48
C ASN A 52 -0.19 10.52 0.52
N GLY A 53 0.02 9.51 -0.34
CA GLY A 53 -1.03 8.88 -1.16
C GLY A 53 -1.91 7.88 -0.40
N GLY A 54 -2.79 7.17 -1.12
CA GLY A 54 -3.57 6.06 -0.56
C GLY A 54 -4.78 6.48 0.30
N GLN A 55 -5.51 7.51 -0.12
CA GLN A 55 -6.57 8.14 0.68
C GLN A 55 -7.82 7.25 0.90
N SER A 56 -8.03 6.20 0.12
CA SER A 56 -9.20 5.31 0.29
C SER A 56 -9.07 4.34 1.47
N ASN A 57 -7.88 3.75 1.67
CA ASN A 57 -7.56 2.85 2.78
C ASN A 57 -6.24 3.32 3.39
N PRO A 58 -6.20 3.73 4.68
CA PRO A 58 -4.98 4.20 5.31
C PRO A 58 -3.82 3.22 5.09
N THR A 59 -2.73 3.72 4.52
CA THR A 59 -1.55 2.95 4.16
C THR A 59 -0.33 3.52 4.89
N TYR A 60 0.49 2.65 5.45
CA TYR A 60 1.61 2.99 6.32
C TYR A 60 2.88 2.28 5.87
N GLU A 61 4.01 2.97 6.00
CA GLU A 61 5.34 2.39 5.94
C GLU A 61 5.70 1.90 7.35
N LEU A 62 6.06 0.62 7.45
CA LEU A 62 6.53 -0.02 8.66
C LEU A 62 8.02 -0.31 8.50
N SER A 63 8.87 0.39 9.22
CA SER A 63 10.32 0.26 9.12
C SER A 63 10.90 -0.46 10.32
N THR A 64 11.84 -1.35 10.05
CA THR A 64 12.72 -2.00 11.03
C THR A 64 14.18 -1.82 10.57
N PRO A 65 15.19 -2.14 11.40
CA PRO A 65 16.59 -2.06 10.95
C PRO A 65 16.91 -2.95 9.74
N GLY A 66 16.22 -4.10 9.59
CA GLY A 66 16.52 -5.09 8.56
C GLY A 66 15.62 -5.03 7.33
N ARG A 67 14.40 -4.51 7.45
CA ARG A 67 13.41 -4.50 6.36
C ARG A 67 12.35 -3.42 6.54
N THR A 68 11.79 -2.96 5.43
CA THR A 68 10.61 -2.11 5.38
C THR A 68 9.43 -2.86 4.76
N TYR A 69 8.25 -2.65 5.34
CA TYR A 69 6.98 -3.25 4.94
C TYR A 69 5.95 -2.17 4.67
N VAL A 70 4.85 -2.56 4.05
CA VAL A 70 3.65 -1.71 3.89
C VAL A 70 2.50 -2.36 4.64
N LEU A 71 1.83 -1.58 5.49
CA LEU A 71 0.56 -1.94 6.10
C LEU A 71 -0.57 -1.18 5.42
N ARG A 72 -1.63 -1.89 5.04
CA ARG A 72 -2.86 -1.29 4.52
C ARG A 72 -4.03 -1.75 5.37
N ARG A 73 -4.81 -0.80 5.88
CA ARG A 73 -5.92 -1.10 6.78
C ARG A 73 -7.24 -0.53 6.31
N LYS A 74 -8.31 -1.16 6.80
CA LYS A 74 -9.65 -0.61 6.73
C LYS A 74 -9.71 0.72 7.49
N PRO A 75 -10.37 1.78 6.97
CA PRO A 75 -10.52 3.03 7.71
C PRO A 75 -11.22 2.80 9.06
N PRO A 76 -10.87 3.57 10.10
CA PRO A 76 -11.55 3.48 11.40
C PRO A 76 -12.99 4.00 11.31
N GLY A 77 -13.87 3.50 12.20
CA GLY A 77 -15.25 3.96 12.36
C GLY A 77 -16.30 3.10 11.64
N THR A 78 -17.55 3.56 11.69
CA THR A 78 -18.69 2.86 11.07
C THR A 78 -18.69 3.08 9.57
N LEU A 79 -18.48 2.00 8.82
CA LEU A 79 -18.43 2.02 7.35
C LEU A 79 -19.67 1.39 6.75
N LEU A 80 -20.01 1.81 5.53
CA LEU A 80 -21.07 1.17 4.75
C LEU A 80 -20.71 -0.31 4.50
N PRO A 81 -21.71 -1.22 4.49
CA PRO A 81 -21.48 -2.62 4.12
C PRO A 81 -20.73 -2.74 2.80
N SER A 82 -19.77 -3.67 2.71
CA SER A 82 -18.88 -3.92 1.55
C SER A 82 -17.88 -2.82 1.17
N ALA A 83 -17.87 -1.67 1.85
CA ALA A 83 -16.81 -0.69 1.69
C ALA A 83 -15.50 -1.18 2.35
N HIS A 84 -14.36 -0.95 1.69
CA HIS A 84 -13.03 -1.20 2.25
C HIS A 84 -12.71 -2.67 2.60
N ALA A 85 -13.00 -3.58 1.65
CA ALA A 85 -12.72 -5.02 1.75
C ALA A 85 -11.21 -5.34 1.54
N VAL A 86 -10.37 -4.95 2.51
CA VAL A 86 -8.92 -5.16 2.47
C VAL A 86 -8.52 -6.65 2.51
N ASP A 87 -9.39 -7.51 3.04
CA ASP A 87 -9.29 -8.98 2.98
C ASP A 87 -9.34 -9.52 1.55
N ARG A 88 -10.25 -8.97 0.71
CA ARG A 88 -10.34 -9.31 -0.71
C ARG A 88 -9.10 -8.82 -1.47
N GLU A 89 -8.62 -7.61 -1.17
CA GLU A 89 -7.36 -7.09 -1.72
C GLU A 89 -6.20 -8.06 -1.39
N PHE A 90 -6.05 -8.46 -0.13
CA PHE A 90 -5.01 -9.41 0.30
C PHE A 90 -5.13 -10.77 -0.40
N THR A 91 -6.35 -11.29 -0.55
CA THR A 91 -6.61 -12.59 -1.19
C THR A 91 -6.16 -12.56 -2.66
N VAL A 92 -6.53 -11.52 -3.40
CA VAL A 92 -6.13 -11.35 -4.81
C VAL A 92 -4.62 -11.21 -4.94
N ILE A 93 -3.99 -10.36 -4.12
CA ILE A 93 -2.53 -10.15 -4.14
C ILE A 93 -1.80 -11.47 -3.83
N SER A 94 -2.30 -12.25 -2.86
CA SER A 94 -1.72 -13.55 -2.51
C SER A 94 -1.82 -14.57 -3.63
N GLY A 95 -2.98 -14.67 -4.28
CA GLY A 95 -3.17 -15.56 -5.43
C GLY A 95 -2.29 -15.19 -6.62
N LEU A 96 -2.14 -13.89 -6.90
CA LEU A 96 -1.29 -13.39 -7.97
C LEU A 96 0.20 -13.62 -7.67
N HIS A 97 0.64 -13.31 -6.45
CA HIS A 97 2.03 -13.51 -6.01
C HIS A 97 2.42 -15.00 -6.08
N ALA A 98 1.54 -15.90 -5.62
CA ALA A 98 1.78 -17.34 -5.65
C ALA A 98 1.99 -17.87 -7.08
N GLN A 99 1.45 -17.19 -8.08
CA GLN A 99 1.60 -17.53 -9.50
C GLN A 99 2.73 -16.75 -10.20
N GLY A 100 3.54 -15.98 -9.44
CA GLY A 100 4.66 -15.22 -9.97
C GLY A 100 4.28 -13.95 -10.73
N TYR A 101 3.04 -13.47 -10.58
CA TYR A 101 2.64 -12.17 -11.14
C TYR A 101 3.30 -11.03 -10.36
N PRO A 102 3.71 -9.91 -11.00
CA PRO A 102 4.51 -8.85 -10.36
C PRO A 102 3.68 -7.97 -9.41
N VAL A 103 3.35 -8.52 -8.25
CA VAL A 103 2.76 -7.84 -7.09
C VAL A 103 3.69 -7.95 -5.88
N ALA A 104 3.50 -7.08 -4.89
CA ALA A 104 4.24 -7.18 -3.63
C ALA A 104 3.98 -8.53 -2.95
N ARG A 105 5.00 -9.10 -2.30
CA ARG A 105 4.83 -10.29 -1.46
C ARG A 105 3.86 -9.96 -0.31
N PRO A 106 2.73 -10.67 -0.18
CA PRO A 106 1.91 -10.58 1.01
C PRO A 106 2.56 -11.34 2.16
N TRP A 107 2.55 -10.76 3.35
CA TRP A 107 3.07 -11.40 4.56
C TRP A 107 1.96 -12.02 5.39
N ALA A 108 0.98 -11.21 5.81
CA ALA A 108 -0.10 -11.68 6.67
C ALA A 108 -1.31 -10.74 6.64
N LEU A 109 -2.49 -11.29 6.91
CA LEU A 109 -3.76 -10.60 7.10
C LEU A 109 -4.20 -10.75 8.55
N CYS A 110 -4.55 -9.64 9.20
CA CYS A 110 -5.20 -9.63 10.50
C CYS A 110 -6.68 -9.28 10.33
N THR A 111 -7.57 -10.20 10.69
CA THR A 111 -9.02 -9.96 10.74
C THR A 111 -9.54 -9.62 12.14
N ASP A 112 -8.66 -9.65 13.15
CA ASP A 112 -8.98 -9.26 14.52
C ASP A 112 -8.83 -7.75 14.69
N ASP A 113 -9.96 -7.06 14.83
CA ASP A 113 -10.01 -5.62 15.04
C ASP A 113 -9.42 -5.22 16.40
N ALA A 114 -9.27 -6.13 17.37
CA ALA A 114 -8.71 -5.82 18.68
C ALA A 114 -7.21 -5.48 18.65
N VAL A 115 -6.49 -5.84 17.58
CA VAL A 115 -5.04 -5.61 17.48
C VAL A 115 -4.69 -4.13 17.26
N ILE A 116 -5.29 -3.48 16.26
CA ILE A 116 -5.05 -2.04 15.96
C ILE A 116 -6.33 -1.24 15.67
N GLY A 117 -7.48 -1.75 16.10
CA GLY A 117 -8.79 -1.11 15.94
C GLY A 117 -9.45 -1.31 14.57
N SER A 118 -8.86 -2.11 13.68
CA SER A 118 -9.40 -2.40 12.34
C SER A 118 -8.61 -3.51 11.65
N MET A 119 -9.27 -4.32 10.83
CA MET A 119 -8.66 -5.25 9.88
C MET A 119 -7.58 -4.59 9.01
N PHE A 120 -6.46 -5.30 8.82
CA PHE A 120 -5.32 -4.84 8.04
C PHE A 120 -4.53 -6.00 7.46
N TYR A 121 -3.72 -5.72 6.44
CA TYR A 121 -2.73 -6.68 5.96
C TYR A 121 -1.35 -6.01 5.79
N VAL A 122 -0.31 -6.84 5.77
CA VAL A 122 1.09 -6.44 5.60
C VAL A 122 1.67 -7.09 4.35
N MET A 123 2.44 -6.33 3.59
CA MET A 123 3.13 -6.77 2.39
C MET A 123 4.53 -6.13 2.30
N ASP A 124 5.36 -6.61 1.37
CA ASP A 124 6.64 -5.97 1.08
C ASP A 124 6.47 -4.51 0.66
N LYS A 125 7.43 -3.67 1.05
CA LYS A 125 7.66 -2.40 0.37
C LYS A 125 8.56 -2.64 -0.84
N VAL A 126 7.96 -2.65 -2.04
CA VAL A 126 8.70 -2.75 -3.29
C VAL A 126 9.31 -1.40 -3.64
N GLU A 127 10.64 -1.33 -3.73
CA GLU A 127 11.34 -0.13 -4.15
C GLU A 127 11.16 0.10 -5.66
N GLY A 128 10.76 1.33 -6.01
CA GLY A 128 10.43 1.67 -7.39
C GLY A 128 9.97 3.11 -7.55
N ARG A 129 9.50 3.45 -8.76
CA ARG A 129 8.98 4.77 -9.09
C ARG A 129 7.47 4.72 -9.23
N VAL A 130 6.76 5.49 -8.42
CA VAL A 130 5.33 5.75 -8.62
C VAL A 130 5.21 7.04 -9.43
N LEU A 131 4.62 6.92 -10.62
CA LEU A 131 4.42 8.03 -11.56
C LEU A 131 3.02 8.60 -11.34
N TRP A 132 2.92 9.69 -10.56
CA TRP A 132 1.63 10.28 -10.19
C TRP A 132 1.04 11.18 -11.27
N ASP A 133 1.89 11.85 -12.07
CA ASP A 133 1.44 12.59 -13.24
C ASP A 133 1.49 11.71 -14.49
N LEU A 134 0.31 11.36 -15.00
CA LEU A 134 0.15 10.54 -16.21
C LEU A 134 0.61 11.27 -17.48
N LYS A 135 0.86 12.59 -17.44
CA LYS A 135 1.50 13.31 -18.55
C LYS A 135 2.99 12.96 -18.68
N LEU A 136 3.58 12.34 -17.65
CA LEU A 136 4.98 11.91 -17.62
C LEU A 136 5.95 13.07 -17.96
N PRO A 137 5.90 14.19 -17.21
CA PRO A 137 6.73 15.36 -17.47
C PRO A 137 8.22 15.01 -17.38
N GLY A 138 9.04 15.68 -18.19
CA GLY A 138 10.48 15.45 -18.24
C GLY A 138 10.93 14.16 -18.96
N LEU A 139 10.00 13.34 -19.46
CA LEU A 139 10.31 12.18 -20.30
C LEU A 139 10.13 12.47 -21.79
N GLU A 140 11.02 11.89 -22.60
CA GLU A 140 10.95 11.92 -24.06
C GLU A 140 9.79 11.05 -24.59
N PRO A 141 9.24 11.33 -25.77
CA PRO A 141 8.11 10.58 -26.33
C PRO A 141 8.31 9.06 -26.36
N ALA A 142 9.52 8.59 -26.67
CA ALA A 142 9.84 7.16 -26.68
C ALA A 142 9.80 6.53 -25.28
N GLN A 143 10.23 7.25 -24.25
CA GLN A 143 10.18 6.78 -22.86
C GLN A 143 8.75 6.72 -22.34
N ARG A 144 7.92 7.72 -22.67
CA ARG A 144 6.49 7.70 -22.34
C ARG A 144 5.79 6.52 -22.98
N ARG A 145 6.06 6.28 -24.28
CA ARG A 145 5.52 5.13 -25.02
C ARG A 145 5.86 3.81 -24.32
N ALA A 146 7.12 3.58 -23.99
CA ALA A 146 7.56 2.35 -23.32
C ALA A 146 6.86 2.12 -21.96
N ILE A 147 6.62 3.19 -21.18
CA ILE A 147 5.89 3.08 -19.90
C ILE A 147 4.43 2.68 -20.13
N TYR A 148 3.76 3.31 -21.10
CA TYR A 148 2.37 2.98 -21.42
C TYR A 148 2.23 1.58 -22.03
N GLU A 149 3.16 1.16 -22.88
CA GLU A 149 3.20 -0.21 -23.42
C GLU A 149 3.39 -1.22 -22.29
N ALA A 150 4.35 -1.00 -21.37
CA ALA A 150 4.54 -1.86 -20.21
C ALA A 150 3.30 -1.93 -19.29
N GLN A 151 2.56 -0.82 -19.14
CA GLN A 151 1.29 -0.81 -18.40
C GLN A 151 0.23 -1.68 -19.09
N VAL A 152 0.08 -1.57 -20.41
CA VAL A 152 -0.86 -2.37 -21.19
C VAL A 152 -0.48 -3.85 -21.15
N ASP A 153 0.80 -4.19 -21.33
CA ASP A 153 1.30 -5.57 -21.26
C ASP A 153 1.03 -6.19 -19.88
N THR A 154 1.23 -5.41 -18.81
CA THR A 154 0.94 -5.85 -17.43
C THR A 154 -0.56 -6.14 -17.26
N LEU A 155 -1.44 -5.24 -17.70
CA LEU A 155 -2.90 -5.46 -17.63
C LEU A 155 -3.36 -6.64 -18.50
N ALA A 156 -2.81 -6.79 -19.70
CA ALA A 156 -3.10 -7.92 -20.57
C ALA A 156 -2.64 -9.24 -19.93
N ALA A 157 -1.48 -9.24 -19.27
CA ALA A 157 -1.00 -10.39 -18.53
C ALA A 157 -1.91 -10.75 -17.35
N LEU A 158 -2.46 -9.76 -16.64
CA LEU A 158 -3.43 -9.96 -15.55
C LEU A 158 -4.71 -10.64 -16.03
N HIS A 159 -5.23 -10.28 -17.20
CA HIS A 159 -6.44 -10.87 -17.77
C HIS A 159 -6.28 -12.34 -18.21
N ARG A 160 -5.09 -12.93 -18.09
CA ARG A 160 -4.86 -14.35 -18.35
C ARG A 160 -5.08 -15.23 -17.11
N PHE A 161 -5.35 -14.63 -15.96
CA PHE A 161 -5.69 -15.33 -14.73
C PHE A 161 -7.22 -15.47 -14.63
N ASP A 162 -7.68 -16.66 -14.26
CA ASP A 162 -9.10 -16.97 -14.00
C ASP A 162 -9.50 -16.71 -12.54
#